data_AF-A0A1Y1MN83-F1
#
_entry.id   AF-A0A1Y1MN83-F1
#
_cell.length_a   1.000
_cell.length_b   1.000
_cell.length_c   1.000
_cell.angle_alpha   90.00
_cell.angle_beta   90.00
_cell.angle_gamma   90.00
#
_symmetry.space_group_name_H-M   'P 1'
#
loop_
_entity.id
_entity.type
_entity.pdbx_description
1 polymer ?
#
loop_
_entity_poly.entity_id
_entity_poly.type
_entity_poly.pdbx_seq_one_letter_code
_entity_poly.pdbx_strand_id
1 'polypeptide(L)'
;NTTFYQKHTPFSIAFYLKCSYDESLSKLFSYRGPDCIQWFIKRLREIADWANEIVNTIVPMEVLNPLQMQNYLNAIVCHICEKPFTEDQIKVRDHHHMTGRYRGAAHQACNLNFNHSHVIPVVFHNLSGYDAHFFIRELATGFPGGIKLLPLNKEKYISFTKHVQNTSIDFRFIDSFRFMSSSIDTLSSYL
;
A
#
# COMPACT_ATOMS: atom_id res chain seq x y z
N ASN A 1 34.15 23.87 -6.63
CA ASN A 1 33.77 23.93 -5.20
C ASN A 1 32.36 24.44 -5.08
N THR A 2 31.39 23.52 -4.94
CA THR A 2 30.00 23.87 -4.63
C THR A 2 29.89 23.99 -3.11
N THR A 3 29.77 25.21 -2.60
CA THR A 3 29.57 25.47 -1.17
C THR A 3 28.09 25.30 -0.83
N PHE A 4 27.78 24.47 0.18
CA PHE A 4 26.41 24.31 0.67
C PHE A 4 25.92 25.62 1.29
N TYR A 5 24.99 26.30 0.61
CA TYR A 5 24.46 27.60 1.04
C TYR A 5 23.39 27.49 2.13
N GLN A 6 22.63 26.39 2.17
CA GLN A 6 21.55 26.18 3.13
C GLN A 6 21.51 24.72 3.62
N LYS A 7 21.30 24.53 4.94
CA LYS A 7 21.08 23.22 5.57
C LYS A 7 19.64 23.14 6.05
N HIS A 8 18.83 22.33 5.39
CA HIS A 8 17.45 22.10 5.80
C HIS A 8 17.43 20.93 6.79
N THR A 9 16.75 21.11 7.91
CA THR A 9 16.56 20.05 8.93
C THR A 9 15.06 19.90 9.17
N PRO A 10 14.48 18.71 8.97
CA PRO A 10 13.08 18.47 9.29
C PRO A 10 12.80 18.71 10.76
N PHE A 11 11.71 19.40 11.07
CA PHE A 11 11.24 19.64 12.44
C PHE A 11 9.78 19.21 12.66
N SER A 12 9.08 18.89 11.58
CA SER A 12 7.68 18.48 11.64
C SER A 12 7.39 17.56 10.48
N ILE A 13 6.49 16.62 10.71
CA ILE A 13 5.99 15.71 9.68
C ILE A 13 4.52 15.41 9.94
N ALA A 14 3.76 15.24 8.86
CA ALA A 14 2.40 14.74 8.91
C ALA A 14 2.16 13.80 7.73
N PHE A 15 1.31 12.79 7.94
CA PHE A 15 0.84 11.91 6.89
C PHE A 15 -0.56 11.41 7.21
N TYR A 16 -1.35 11.16 6.18
CA TYR A 16 -2.69 10.58 6.31
C TYR A 16 -2.64 9.10 5.92
N LEU A 17 -2.93 8.23 6.88
CA LEU A 17 -3.14 6.81 6.62
C LEU A 17 -4.57 6.64 6.11
N LYS A 18 -4.73 6.13 4.90
CA LYS A 18 -6.04 5.86 4.28
C LYS A 18 -6.27 4.35 4.21
N CYS A 19 -7.36 3.88 4.80
CA CYS A 19 -7.89 2.54 4.58
C CYS A 19 -9.00 2.60 3.52
N SER A 20 -8.95 1.70 2.54
CA SER A 20 -9.88 1.70 1.40
C SER A 20 -11.22 1.02 1.68
N TYR A 21 -11.28 0.14 2.68
CA TYR A 21 -12.47 -0.67 2.96
C TYR A 21 -13.18 -0.29 4.26
N ASP A 22 -12.54 0.48 5.14
CA ASP A 22 -13.10 0.95 6.40
C ASP A 22 -12.55 2.35 6.74
N GLU A 23 -13.40 3.38 6.65
CA GLU A 23 -13.00 4.77 6.90
C GLU A 23 -12.56 4.99 8.34
N SER A 24 -13.11 4.24 9.30
CA SER A 24 -12.80 4.41 10.72
C SER A 24 -11.34 4.07 11.06
N LEU A 25 -10.68 3.29 10.19
CA LEU A 25 -9.26 2.96 10.29
C LEU A 25 -8.36 4.02 9.66
N SER A 26 -8.93 4.98 8.92
CA SER A 26 -8.18 6.09 8.35
C SER A 26 -7.87 7.15 9.40
N LYS A 27 -6.64 7.67 9.39
CA LYS A 27 -6.17 8.57 10.45
C LYS A 27 -5.08 9.51 9.98
N LEU A 28 -5.19 10.77 10.40
CA LEU A 28 -4.11 11.75 10.29
C LEU A 28 -3.11 11.56 11.44
N PHE A 29 -1.84 11.46 11.09
CA PHE A 29 -0.73 11.41 12.01
C PHE A 29 0.12 12.68 11.81
N SER A 30 0.49 13.34 12.90
CA SER A 30 1.36 14.51 12.85
C SER A 30 2.26 14.55 14.07
N TYR A 31 3.49 15.02 13.88
CA TYR A 31 4.45 15.20 14.94
C TYR A 31 5.32 16.43 14.68
N ARG A 32 5.63 17.15 15.75
CA ARG A 32 6.49 18.35 15.75
C ARG A 32 7.58 18.17 16.78
N GLY A 33 8.81 18.05 16.31
CA GLY A 33 9.99 17.83 17.13
C GLY A 33 11.23 17.55 16.27
N PRO A 34 12.43 17.71 16.85
CA PRO A 34 13.69 17.49 16.15
C PRO A 34 13.91 16.03 15.70
N ASP A 35 13.20 15.08 16.34
CA ASP A 35 13.21 13.64 16.08
C ASP A 35 12.04 13.18 15.19
N CYS A 36 11.42 14.11 14.44
CA CYS A 36 10.24 13.80 13.62
C CYS A 36 10.47 12.69 12.59
N ILE A 37 11.69 12.54 12.08
CA ILE A 37 12.04 11.46 11.16
C ILE A 37 12.06 10.11 11.87
N GLN A 38 12.69 9.99 13.04
CA GLN A 38 12.67 8.77 13.85
C GLN A 38 11.23 8.39 14.24
N TRP A 39 10.45 9.40 14.65
CA TRP A 39 9.04 9.20 14.97
C TRP A 39 8.25 8.64 13.79
N PHE A 40 8.46 9.18 12.58
CA PHE A 40 7.83 8.72 11.34
C PHE A 40 8.21 7.27 11.01
N ILE A 41 9.50 6.95 11.03
CA ILE A 41 9.97 5.59 10.76
C ILE A 41 9.42 4.59 11.78
N LYS A 42 9.35 4.98 13.07
CA LYS A 42 8.70 4.17 14.10
C LYS A 42 7.20 4.00 13.84
N ARG A 43 6.49 5.03 13.34
CA ARG A 43 5.07 4.88 12.96
C ARG A 43 4.89 3.91 11.80
N LEU A 44 5.75 3.97 10.78
CA LEU A 44 5.69 3.01 9.67
C LEU A 44 5.83 1.58 10.18
N ARG A 45 6.77 1.31 11.10
CA ARG A 45 6.90 -0.01 11.71
C ARG A 45 5.61 -0.46 12.40
N GLU A 46 5.02 0.38 13.24
CA GLU A 46 3.78 0.05 13.95
C GLU A 46 2.58 -0.15 13.01
N ILE A 47 2.51 0.64 11.93
CA ILE A 47 1.49 0.46 10.88
C ILE A 47 1.67 -0.90 10.20
N ALA A 48 2.91 -1.32 9.94
CA ALA A 48 3.16 -2.64 9.36
C ALA A 48 2.79 -3.77 10.31
N ASP A 49 3.12 -3.66 11.60
CA ASP A 49 2.73 -4.66 12.60
C ASP A 49 1.20 -4.78 12.69
N TRP A 50 0.50 -3.65 12.81
CA TRP A 50 -0.96 -3.58 12.82
C TRP A 50 -1.59 -4.13 11.52
N ALA A 51 -1.09 -3.72 10.35
CA ALA A 51 -1.61 -4.20 9.07
C ALA A 51 -1.36 -5.71 8.89
N ASN A 52 -0.24 -6.22 9.40
CA ASN A 52 0.07 -7.65 9.39
C ASN A 52 -0.90 -8.46 10.24
N GLU A 53 -1.31 -7.95 11.41
CA GLU A 53 -2.35 -8.59 12.24
C GLU A 53 -3.68 -8.69 11.48
N ILE A 54 -4.09 -7.61 10.81
CA ILE A 54 -5.29 -7.59 9.97
C ILE A 54 -5.18 -8.63 8.84
N VAL A 55 -4.06 -8.62 8.11
CA VAL A 55 -3.85 -9.53 6.97
C VAL A 55 -3.87 -11.00 7.39
N ASN A 56 -3.36 -11.32 8.57
CA ASN A 56 -3.33 -12.69 9.09
C ASN A 56 -4.63 -13.11 9.79
N THR A 57 -5.58 -12.19 9.99
CA THR A 57 -6.88 -12.50 10.58
C THR A 57 -7.78 -13.16 9.54
N ILE A 58 -8.25 -14.37 9.82
CA ILE A 58 -9.17 -15.10 8.94
C ILE A 58 -10.58 -14.50 9.10
N VAL A 59 -11.05 -13.79 8.08
CA VAL A 59 -12.43 -13.32 7.99
C VAL A 59 -13.27 -14.34 7.21
N PRO A 60 -14.32 -14.92 7.83
CA PRO A 60 -15.21 -15.82 7.12
C PRO A 60 -15.99 -15.06 6.04
N MET A 61 -16.32 -15.76 4.96
CA MET A 61 -17.17 -15.20 3.92
C MET A 61 -18.55 -14.87 4.50
N GLU A 62 -19.06 -13.68 4.18
CA GLU A 62 -20.43 -13.30 4.51
C GLU A 62 -21.43 -14.24 3.83
N VAL A 63 -22.59 -14.44 4.45
CA VAL A 63 -23.67 -15.21 3.83
C VAL A 63 -24.13 -14.48 2.57
N LEU A 64 -24.08 -15.16 1.42
CA LEU A 64 -24.53 -14.59 0.15
C LEU A 64 -26.02 -14.24 0.24
N ASN A 65 -26.37 -13.03 -0.18
CA ASN A 65 -27.77 -12.67 -0.38
C ASN A 65 -28.35 -13.40 -1.61
N PRO A 66 -29.69 -13.43 -1.80
CA PRO A 66 -30.32 -14.18 -2.89
C PRO A 66 -29.81 -13.79 -4.28
N LEU A 67 -29.55 -12.50 -4.52
CA LEU A 67 -29.02 -12.01 -5.79
C LEU A 67 -27.58 -12.49 -6.03
N GLN A 68 -26.72 -12.43 -5.02
CA GLN A 68 -25.35 -12.93 -5.11
C GLN A 68 -25.31 -14.44 -5.35
N MET A 69 -26.20 -15.20 -4.67
CA MET A 69 -26.33 -16.64 -4.89
C MET A 69 -26.77 -16.94 -6.32
N GLN A 70 -27.76 -16.21 -6.84
CA GLN A 70 -28.20 -16.34 -8.23
C GLN A 70 -27.07 -16.01 -9.22
N ASN A 71 -26.33 -14.93 -8.98
CA ASN A 71 -25.17 -14.54 -9.80
C ASN A 71 -24.09 -15.64 -9.80
N TYR A 72 -23.80 -16.22 -8.64
CA TYR A 72 -22.85 -17.33 -8.52
C TYR A 72 -23.31 -18.57 -9.30
N LEU A 73 -24.58 -18.96 -9.15
CA LEU A 73 -25.15 -20.14 -9.83
C LEU A 73 -25.10 -19.96 -11.36
N ASN A 74 -25.49 -18.78 -11.84
CA ASN A 74 -25.55 -18.46 -13.27
C ASN A 74 -24.20 -18.09 -13.90
N ALA A 75 -23.14 -17.89 -13.09
CA ALA A 75 -21.83 -17.53 -13.61
C ALA A 75 -21.26 -18.65 -14.50
N ILE A 76 -21.01 -18.30 -15.76
CA ILE A 76 -20.38 -19.14 -16.78
C ILE A 76 -18.90 -18.79 -17.00
N VAL A 77 -18.43 -17.67 -16.46
CA VAL A 77 -17.03 -17.21 -16.53
C VAL A 77 -16.48 -16.92 -15.14
N CYS A 78 -15.19 -17.21 -14.96
CA CYS A 78 -14.46 -16.87 -13.75
C CYS A 78 -14.17 -15.37 -13.71
N HIS A 79 -14.50 -14.69 -12.60
CA HIS A 79 -14.28 -13.25 -12.48
C HIS A 79 -12.79 -12.85 -12.34
N ILE A 80 -11.91 -13.82 -12.05
CA ILE A 80 -10.47 -13.56 -11.82
C ILE A 80 -9.70 -13.60 -13.13
N CYS A 81 -9.88 -14.66 -13.91
CA CYS A 81 -9.14 -14.86 -15.16
C CYS A 81 -9.98 -14.58 -16.41
N GLU A 82 -11.26 -14.28 -16.23
CA GLU A 82 -12.24 -13.96 -17.29
C GLU A 82 -12.48 -15.11 -18.30
N LYS A 83 -12.04 -16.33 -17.96
CA LYS A 83 -12.23 -17.53 -18.81
C LYS A 83 -13.48 -18.31 -18.39
N PRO A 84 -14.11 -19.04 -19.34
CA PRO A 84 -15.26 -19.90 -19.04
C PRO A 84 -14.95 -21.00 -18.01
N PHE A 85 -15.98 -21.47 -17.33
CA PHE A 85 -15.94 -22.72 -16.59
C PHE A 85 -16.12 -23.90 -17.54
N THR A 86 -15.29 -24.93 -17.41
CA THR A 86 -15.46 -26.23 -18.08
C THR A 86 -15.97 -27.28 -17.10
N GLU A 87 -16.53 -28.39 -17.60
CA GLU A 87 -17.19 -29.42 -16.78
C GLU A 87 -16.27 -30.05 -15.72
N ASP A 88 -14.97 -30.08 -15.97
CA ASP A 88 -13.93 -30.64 -15.10
C ASP A 88 -13.46 -29.66 -13.99
N GLN A 89 -13.90 -28.39 -14.04
CA GLN A 89 -13.41 -27.35 -13.14
C GLN A 89 -14.34 -27.10 -11.96
N ILE A 90 -13.77 -27.03 -10.76
CA ILE A 90 -14.52 -26.69 -9.54
C ILE A 90 -14.75 -25.17 -9.49
N LYS A 91 -16.02 -24.78 -9.55
CA LYS A 91 -16.49 -23.39 -9.37
C LYS A 91 -16.63 -23.06 -7.88
N VAL A 92 -15.86 -22.10 -7.39
CA VAL A 92 -15.86 -21.65 -5.99
C VAL A 92 -16.33 -20.20 -5.84
N ARG A 93 -16.64 -19.81 -4.61
CA ARG A 93 -17.02 -18.43 -4.24
C ARG A 93 -15.78 -17.71 -3.72
N ASP A 94 -15.30 -16.72 -4.46
CA ASP A 94 -14.23 -15.83 -4.00
C ASP A 94 -14.80 -14.70 -3.13
N HIS A 95 -14.05 -14.29 -2.11
CA HIS A 95 -14.45 -13.23 -1.21
C HIS A 95 -13.28 -12.34 -0.80
N HIS A 96 -13.60 -11.14 -0.34
CA HIS A 96 -12.61 -10.20 0.14
C HIS A 96 -12.09 -10.60 1.53
N HIS A 97 -10.81 -10.93 1.64
CA HIS A 97 -10.24 -11.48 2.89
C HIS A 97 -10.27 -10.53 4.09
N MET A 98 -10.39 -9.20 3.88
CA MET A 98 -10.52 -8.23 4.98
C MET A 98 -11.97 -7.92 5.38
N THR A 99 -12.96 -8.20 4.52
CA THR A 99 -14.36 -7.78 4.75
C THR A 99 -15.36 -8.92 4.68
N GLY A 100 -14.96 -10.11 4.24
CA GLY A 100 -15.87 -11.26 4.05
C GLY A 100 -16.76 -11.14 2.81
N ARG A 101 -16.81 -9.99 2.15
CA ARG A 101 -17.75 -9.71 1.05
C ARG A 101 -17.47 -10.57 -0.18
N TYR A 102 -18.50 -11.20 -0.70
CA TYR A 102 -18.46 -11.95 -1.96
C TYR A 102 -18.01 -11.07 -3.13
N ARG A 103 -17.08 -11.58 -3.95
CA ARG A 103 -16.55 -10.88 -5.14
C ARG A 103 -17.06 -11.49 -6.44
N GLY A 104 -17.13 -12.80 -6.51
CA GLY A 104 -17.58 -13.48 -7.74
C GLY A 104 -17.34 -14.98 -7.73
N ALA A 105 -17.78 -15.61 -8.81
CA ALA A 105 -17.51 -17.02 -9.07
C ALA A 105 -16.11 -17.15 -9.67
N ALA A 106 -15.28 -18.01 -9.10
CA ALA A 106 -13.92 -18.22 -9.55
C ALA A 106 -13.63 -19.71 -9.77
N HIS A 107 -12.64 -20.03 -10.60
CA HIS A 107 -12.05 -21.37 -10.58
C HIS A 107 -11.37 -21.60 -9.24
N GLN A 108 -11.43 -22.81 -8.69
CA GLN A 108 -10.72 -23.15 -7.45
C GLN A 108 -9.22 -22.81 -7.53
N ALA A 109 -8.58 -23.15 -8.65
CA ALA A 109 -7.17 -22.84 -8.88
C ALA A 109 -6.93 -21.32 -8.95
N CYS A 110 -7.82 -20.55 -9.59
CA CYS A 110 -7.70 -19.09 -9.61
C CYS A 110 -7.83 -18.50 -8.21
N ASN A 111 -8.83 -18.93 -7.45
CA ASN A 111 -9.08 -18.47 -6.08
C ASN A 111 -7.88 -18.74 -5.16
N LEU A 112 -7.33 -19.96 -5.19
CA LEU A 112 -6.16 -20.33 -4.37
C LEU A 112 -4.91 -19.52 -4.72
N ASN A 113 -4.75 -19.16 -6.00
CA ASN A 113 -3.60 -18.40 -6.49
C ASN A 113 -3.85 -16.88 -6.48
N PHE A 114 -5.03 -16.42 -6.10
CA PHE A 114 -5.37 -15.01 -6.09
C PHE A 114 -4.75 -14.35 -4.86
N ASN A 115 -3.47 -13.98 -5.01
CA ASN A 115 -2.72 -13.37 -3.93
C ASN A 115 -2.87 -11.84 -3.96
N HIS A 116 -3.21 -11.28 -2.80
CA HIS A 116 -3.22 -9.85 -2.61
C HIS A 116 -1.82 -9.35 -2.34
N SER A 117 -1.40 -8.30 -3.06
CA SER A 117 -0.18 -7.60 -2.69
C SER A 117 -0.38 -6.91 -1.34
N HIS A 118 0.48 -7.23 -0.38
CA HIS A 118 0.51 -6.60 0.96
C HIS A 118 1.43 -5.36 0.98
N VAL A 119 1.52 -4.67 -0.16
CA VAL A 119 2.33 -3.47 -0.33
C VAL A 119 1.46 -2.25 -0.02
N ILE A 120 1.84 -1.47 0.99
CA ILE A 120 1.23 -0.19 1.32
C ILE A 120 1.98 0.92 0.56
N PRO A 121 1.33 1.63 -0.38
CA PRO A 121 1.95 2.76 -1.05
C PRO A 121 2.09 3.95 -0.10
N VAL A 122 3.30 4.51 -0.03
CA VAL A 122 3.60 5.77 0.69
C VAL A 122 3.86 6.84 -0.35
N VAL A 123 2.95 7.80 -0.48
CA VAL A 123 2.97 8.78 -1.56
C VAL A 123 3.50 10.11 -1.03
N PHE A 124 4.55 10.60 -1.68
CA PHE A 124 5.08 11.95 -1.50
C PHE A 124 5.00 12.69 -2.84
N HIS A 125 5.04 14.02 -2.81
CA HIS A 125 5.08 14.84 -4.02
C HIS A 125 6.45 15.47 -4.17
N ASN A 126 7.15 15.16 -5.27
CA ASN A 126 8.56 15.48 -5.47
C ASN A 126 9.51 14.77 -4.47
N LEU A 127 9.17 13.53 -4.14
CA LEU A 127 9.92 12.69 -3.19
C LEU A 127 11.41 12.62 -3.53
N SER A 128 11.70 12.27 -4.77
CA SER A 128 13.07 12.00 -5.23
C SER A 128 13.89 13.28 -5.47
N GLY A 129 13.22 14.43 -5.50
CA GLY A 129 13.87 15.73 -5.64
C GLY A 129 14.14 16.45 -4.33
N TYR A 130 13.52 16.03 -3.22
CA TYR A 130 13.61 16.75 -1.95
C TYR A 130 13.54 15.82 -0.73
N ASP A 131 12.38 15.24 -0.45
CA ASP A 131 12.08 14.66 0.87
C ASP A 131 12.89 13.38 1.18
N ALA A 132 13.15 12.55 0.17
CA ALA A 132 13.79 11.24 0.37
C ALA A 132 15.13 11.36 1.11
N HIS A 133 15.91 12.39 0.81
CA HIS A 133 17.23 12.61 1.40
C HIS A 133 17.20 12.79 2.92
N PHE A 134 16.07 13.26 3.48
CA PHE A 134 15.95 13.49 4.90
C PHE A 134 15.73 12.21 5.72
N PHE A 135 15.09 11.20 5.15
CA PHE A 135 14.65 10.03 5.92
C PHE A 135 15.17 8.69 5.39
N ILE A 136 15.75 8.61 4.18
CA ILE A 136 16.15 7.33 3.57
C ILE A 136 17.14 6.55 4.46
N ARG A 137 18.07 7.25 5.13
CA ARG A 137 19.01 6.63 6.06
C ARG A 137 18.28 6.03 7.26
N GLU A 138 17.40 6.80 7.87
CA GLU A 138 16.62 6.35 9.02
C GLU A 138 15.68 5.21 8.62
N LEU A 139 15.09 5.23 7.43
CA LEU A 139 14.28 4.13 6.92
C LEU A 139 15.10 2.84 6.73
N ALA A 140 16.36 2.97 6.31
CA ALA A 140 17.25 1.83 6.14
C ALA A 140 17.61 1.17 7.47
N THR A 141 17.89 1.98 8.50
CA THR A 141 18.45 1.49 9.77
C THR A 141 17.46 1.42 10.93
N GLY A 142 16.35 2.15 10.88
CA GLY A 142 15.42 2.37 11.99
C GLY A 142 14.58 1.14 12.36
N PHE A 143 14.42 0.19 11.45
CA PHE A 143 13.94 -1.16 11.77
C PHE A 143 14.45 -2.20 10.75
N PRO A 144 14.55 -3.49 11.14
CA PRO A 144 15.07 -4.54 10.29
C PRO A 144 14.20 -4.81 9.04
N GLY A 145 14.87 -5.20 7.96
CA GLY A 145 14.25 -5.52 6.68
C GLY A 145 14.92 -4.78 5.52
N GLY A 146 15.03 -5.45 4.38
CA GLY A 146 15.76 -4.95 3.21
C GLY A 146 15.07 -3.76 2.54
N ILE A 147 15.85 -2.95 1.83
CA ILE A 147 15.32 -1.94 0.91
C ILE A 147 15.63 -2.38 -0.52
N LYS A 148 14.59 -2.49 -1.34
CA LYS A 148 14.70 -2.67 -2.78
C LYS A 148 14.54 -1.32 -3.47
N LEU A 149 15.55 -0.92 -4.24
CA LEU A 149 15.56 0.33 -4.98
C LEU A 149 15.24 0.08 -6.46
N LEU A 150 14.44 0.96 -7.07
CA LEU A 150 14.37 1.11 -8.52
C LEU A 150 15.01 2.47 -8.87
N PRO A 151 16.35 2.52 -9.01
CA PRO A 151 17.06 3.75 -9.29
C PRO A 151 16.79 4.23 -10.72
N LEU A 152 16.71 5.55 -10.91
CA LEU A 152 16.79 6.18 -12.23
C LEU A 152 18.25 6.52 -12.55
N ASN A 153 18.94 7.11 -11.58
CA ASN A 153 20.37 7.39 -11.62
C ASN A 153 20.93 7.30 -10.20
N LYS A 154 22.19 7.70 -9.99
CA LYS A 154 22.85 7.61 -8.68
C LYS A 154 22.20 8.48 -7.59
N GLU A 155 21.43 9.50 -7.96
CA GLU A 155 20.86 10.49 -7.06
C GLU A 155 19.33 10.42 -6.98
N LYS A 156 18.66 9.92 -8.03
CA LYS A 156 17.21 9.89 -8.18
C LYS A 156 16.68 8.46 -8.24
N TYR A 157 15.61 8.20 -7.50
CA TYR A 157 14.89 6.92 -7.50
C TYR A 157 13.52 7.05 -8.19
N ILE A 158 13.09 6.01 -8.89
CA ILE A 158 11.72 5.90 -9.42
C ILE A 158 10.76 5.57 -8.29
N SER A 159 11.15 4.57 -7.49
CA SER A 159 10.50 4.17 -6.25
C SER A 159 11.50 3.37 -5.43
N PHE A 160 11.22 3.24 -4.13
CA PHE A 160 11.91 2.29 -3.28
C PHE A 160 10.91 1.57 -2.40
N THR A 161 11.18 0.31 -2.13
CA THR A 161 10.34 -0.56 -1.30
C THR A 161 11.12 -0.95 -0.06
N LYS A 162 10.58 -0.66 1.12
CA LYS A 162 11.09 -1.14 2.40
C LYS A 162 10.30 -2.38 2.81
N HIS A 163 11.00 -3.50 2.91
CA HIS A 163 10.48 -4.71 3.52
C HIS A 163 10.52 -4.59 5.04
N VAL A 164 9.48 -5.04 5.73
CA VAL A 164 9.42 -5.02 7.20
C VAL A 164 9.61 -6.44 7.71
N GLN A 165 10.73 -6.70 8.39
CA GLN A 165 11.04 -8.05 8.86
C GLN A 165 9.98 -8.56 9.86
N ASN A 166 9.65 -9.84 9.76
CA ASN A 166 8.63 -10.58 10.53
C ASN A 166 7.18 -10.18 10.23
N THR A 167 6.94 -9.52 9.09
CA THR A 167 5.60 -9.23 8.59
C THR A 167 5.51 -9.58 7.10
N SER A 168 4.29 -9.70 6.57
CA SER A 168 4.05 -9.76 5.12
C SER A 168 3.96 -8.36 4.48
N ILE A 169 4.14 -7.29 5.25
CA ILE A 169 3.90 -5.92 4.81
C ILE A 169 5.17 -5.28 4.25
N ASP A 170 4.99 -4.63 3.11
CA ASP A 170 6.01 -3.82 2.46
C ASP A 170 5.52 -2.38 2.30
N PHE A 171 6.41 -1.40 2.50
CA PHE A 171 6.12 -0.01 2.14
C PHE A 171 6.77 0.35 0.83
N ARG A 172 5.97 0.73 -0.18
CA ARG A 172 6.49 1.24 -1.45
C ARG A 172 6.34 2.75 -1.51
N PHE A 173 7.46 3.44 -1.50
CA PHE A 173 7.51 4.90 -1.61
C PHE A 173 7.45 5.32 -3.07
N ILE A 174 6.51 6.21 -3.38
CA ILE A 174 6.17 6.63 -4.73
C ILE A 174 6.20 8.16 -4.80
N ASP A 175 6.77 8.67 -5.89
CA ASP A 175 6.79 10.10 -6.19
C ASP A 175 5.63 10.46 -7.12
N SER A 176 4.62 11.13 -6.56
CA SER A 176 3.42 11.56 -7.31
C SER A 176 3.72 12.59 -8.40
N PHE A 177 4.81 13.37 -8.28
CA PHE A 177 5.18 14.38 -9.29
C PHE A 177 5.48 13.76 -10.66
N ARG A 178 5.83 12.48 -10.70
CA ARG A 178 6.09 11.74 -11.95
C ARG A 178 4.82 11.41 -12.72
N PHE A 179 3.66 11.41 -12.06
CA PHE A 179 2.36 11.18 -12.67
C PHE A 179 1.62 12.50 -12.89
N MET A 180 1.85 13.47 -12.01
CA MET A 180 1.23 14.80 -12.04
C MET A 180 2.33 15.86 -11.91
N SER A 181 2.95 16.20 -13.04
CA SER A 181 4.10 17.10 -13.12
C SER A 181 3.70 18.57 -13.04
N SER A 182 3.05 18.95 -11.94
CA SER A 182 2.63 20.31 -11.63
C SER A 182 2.77 20.53 -10.14
N SER A 183 2.86 21.79 -9.70
CA SER A 183 2.93 22.08 -8.26
C SER A 183 1.65 21.64 -7.56
N ILE A 184 1.75 21.36 -6.25
CA ILE A 184 0.57 21.06 -5.42
C ILE A 184 -0.46 22.19 -5.51
N ASP A 185 -0.02 23.45 -5.53
CA ASP A 185 -0.89 24.63 -5.66
C ASP A 185 -1.74 24.56 -6.94
N THR A 186 -1.10 24.29 -8.09
CA THR A 186 -1.80 24.11 -9.36
C THR A 186 -2.75 22.91 -9.30
N LEU A 187 -2.32 21.78 -8.75
CA LEU A 187 -3.16 20.58 -8.65
C LEU A 187 -4.38 20.78 -7.75
N SER A 188 -4.22 21.53 -6.66
CA SER A 188 -5.34 21.85 -5.76
C SER A 188 -6.36 22.80 -6.37
N SER A 189 -5.99 23.59 -7.39
CA SER A 189 -6.92 24.49 -8.07
C SER A 189 -7.98 23.78 -8.94
N TYR A 190 -7.80 22.48 -9.17
CA TYR A 190 -8.74 21.65 -9.94
C TYR A 190 -9.77 20.91 -9.07
N LEU A 191 -9.68 21.03 -7.74
CA LEU A 191 -10.59 20.43 -6.75
C LEU A 191 -11.59 21.48 -6.22
#